data_AF-A0A971XXU3-F1
#
_entry.id   AF-A0A971XXU3-F1
#
_cell.length_a   1.000
_cell.length_b   1.000
_cell.length_c   1.000
_cell.angle_alpha   90.00
_cell.angle_beta   90.00
_cell.angle_gamma   90.00
#
_symmetry.space_group_name_H-M   'P 1'
#
loop_
_entity.id
_entity.type
_entity.pdbx_description
1 polymer ?
#
loop_
_entity_poly.entity_id
_entity_poly.type
_entity_poly.pdbx_seq_one_letter_code
_entity_poly.pdbx_strand_id
1 'polypeptide(L)'
;MDDIGCYSGGVVVASGMDFPDALAASAYAARLGYPIVLSAKDRIPGPSQAALTDLAPEGFYVVGGSGVISDEVMAQLSNPVRISGSNRYATATELARYFQPGSSRCYIATGSEFADAIAGGVLAAKNDAGLLLVSKIVPEVVEEYIIENNMQDGTIFGGTGAVSEIVESSIGNIIESSATAVGNTPGNLRNGGVVAYYDGWVFYSAREAGIFRMRNNGDDHEKISDDEAGYLNVSDGWVYYVNRDDNDRIYRMHLNGNNRRPITDEMSSCLATSNGWIWHITDDMEAETSSVCRIRPDGSGREVLAVSNPWDDSSLYTHFFEDIQIVDCWVYYLSAESQFGIFYDLYRLDLDTGKKDTTFFYNFIDLEIFNTYLVAGNTLWYSDEDGNPIEDAFVGVNQEGYENYGYTDSSGSLTLYLSEGEFEFTSRALGYYDSRGVFSVSSDTELNIVLVIPSQLYEVTFFLQE
;
A
#
# COMPACT_ATOMS: atom_id res chain seq x y z
N MET A 1 50.32 5.73 15.17
CA MET A 1 49.20 6.50 14.57
C MET A 1 48.97 6.14 13.11
N ASP A 2 49.79 5.29 12.49
CA ASP A 2 49.65 4.92 11.06
C ASP A 2 48.64 3.78 10.78
N ASP A 3 47.94 3.25 11.81
CA ASP A 3 47.08 2.05 11.68
C ASP A 3 45.57 2.32 11.71
N ILE A 4 45.12 3.57 11.83
CA ILE A 4 43.71 3.94 11.69
C ILE A 4 43.56 4.54 10.29
N GLY A 5 42.98 3.78 9.35
CA GLY A 5 42.74 4.25 7.98
C GLY A 5 41.98 5.59 7.93
N CYS A 6 42.04 6.26 6.77
CA CYS A 6 41.38 7.52 6.39
C CYS A 6 40.45 8.17 7.46
N TYR A 7 41.06 8.74 8.50
CA TYR A 7 40.37 9.53 9.51
C TYR A 7 39.98 10.89 8.93
N SER A 8 38.69 11.23 9.03
CA SER A 8 38.08 12.39 8.38
C SER A 8 37.65 13.49 9.37
N GLY A 9 38.10 13.43 10.63
CA GLY A 9 37.93 14.50 11.62
C GLY A 9 36.77 14.33 12.61
N GLY A 10 35.85 13.39 12.39
CA GLY A 10 34.73 13.09 13.28
C GLY A 10 34.92 11.83 14.13
N VAL A 11 34.31 11.78 15.32
CA VAL A 11 34.27 10.58 16.18
C VAL A 11 32.85 10.28 16.62
N VAL A 12 32.48 9.00 16.56
CA VAL A 12 31.23 8.50 17.14
C VAL A 12 31.49 8.08 18.58
N VAL A 13 30.70 8.59 19.52
CA VAL A 13 30.73 8.19 20.93
C VAL A 13 29.47 7.39 21.22
N ALA A 14 29.64 6.12 21.61
CA ALA A 14 28.53 5.22 21.88
C ALA A 14 28.70 4.50 23.23
N SER A 15 27.63 3.92 23.75
CA SER A 15 27.70 3.18 25.02
C SER A 15 28.47 1.87 24.85
N GLY A 16 29.43 1.63 25.75
CA GLY A 16 30.10 0.33 25.86
C GLY A 16 29.32 -0.71 26.66
N MET A 17 28.19 -0.33 27.26
CA MET A 17 27.41 -1.17 28.19
C MET A 17 26.08 -1.63 27.61
N ASP A 18 25.54 -0.89 26.64
CA ASP A 18 24.30 -1.19 25.92
C ASP A 18 24.56 -0.92 24.42
N PHE A 19 24.70 -1.99 23.65
CA PHE A 19 25.26 -1.97 22.29
C PHE A 19 24.30 -1.68 21.11
N PRO A 20 22.95 -1.65 21.22
CA PRO A 20 22.08 -1.45 20.05
C PRO A 20 22.34 -0.12 19.32
N ASP A 21 22.63 0.94 20.07
CA ASP A 21 22.93 2.27 19.51
C ASP A 21 24.31 2.28 18.82
N ALA A 22 25.31 1.64 19.43
CA ALA A 22 26.65 1.48 18.87
C ALA A 22 26.64 0.64 17.57
N LEU A 23 25.79 -0.39 17.54
CA LEU A 23 25.57 -1.26 16.40
C LEU A 23 25.01 -0.48 15.21
N ALA A 24 23.92 0.27 15.40
CA ALA A 24 23.35 1.08 14.33
C ALA A 24 24.32 2.17 13.84
N ALA A 25 25.10 2.76 14.75
CA ALA A 25 26.11 3.77 14.39
C ALA A 25 27.27 3.21 13.56
N SER A 26 27.53 1.90 13.62
CA SER A 26 28.69 1.28 12.99
C SER A 26 28.72 1.42 11.47
N ALA A 27 27.56 1.34 10.81
CA ALA A 27 27.44 1.53 9.36
C ALA A 27 27.89 2.95 8.96
N TYR A 28 27.43 3.97 9.68
CA TYR A 28 27.76 5.36 9.39
C TYR A 28 29.20 5.70 9.77
N ALA A 29 29.68 5.18 10.89
CA ALA A 29 31.07 5.32 11.32
C ALA A 29 32.03 4.75 10.26
N ALA A 30 31.74 3.54 9.75
CA ALA A 30 32.53 2.90 8.71
C ALA A 30 32.47 3.68 7.38
N ARG A 31 31.28 4.12 6.97
CA ARG A 31 31.08 4.90 5.74
C ARG A 31 31.86 6.22 5.75
N LEU A 32 31.88 6.89 6.90
CA LEU A 32 32.50 8.21 7.05
C LEU A 32 33.98 8.15 7.43
N GLY A 33 34.51 6.98 7.84
CA GLY A 33 35.87 6.86 8.37
C GLY A 33 36.00 7.40 9.80
N TYR A 34 34.91 7.43 10.56
CA TYR A 34 34.90 7.87 11.95
C TYR A 34 35.17 6.68 12.88
N PRO A 35 36.15 6.75 13.79
CA PRO A 35 36.30 5.73 14.81
C PRO A 35 35.16 5.81 15.83
N ILE A 36 34.81 4.67 16.40
CA ILE A 36 33.84 4.56 17.50
C ILE A 36 34.61 4.50 18.81
N VAL A 37 34.29 5.40 19.72
CA VAL A 37 34.83 5.44 21.08
C VAL A 37 33.72 5.11 22.08
N LEU A 38 34.03 4.21 23.01
CA LEU A 38 33.04 3.74 23.98
C LEU A 38 33.02 4.63 25.23
N SER A 39 31.82 4.95 25.69
CA SER A 39 31.54 5.65 26.94
C SER A 39 30.78 4.74 27.93
N ALA A 40 30.95 4.99 29.22
CA ALA A 40 29.97 4.59 30.22
C ALA A 40 28.87 5.67 30.31
N LYS A 41 27.80 5.40 31.06
CA LYS A 41 26.66 6.33 31.17
C LYS A 41 27.08 7.74 31.54
N ASP A 42 27.81 7.89 32.64
CA ASP A 42 28.13 9.21 33.20
C ASP A 42 29.61 9.61 33.03
N ARG A 43 30.40 8.84 32.27
CA ARG A 43 31.83 9.14 32.04
C ARG A 43 32.41 8.45 30.81
N ILE A 44 33.40 9.08 30.21
CA ILE A 44 34.29 8.46 29.22
C ILE A 44 35.43 7.75 29.96
N PRO A 45 35.64 6.43 29.83
CA PRO A 45 36.73 5.71 30.48
C PRO A 45 38.12 6.21 30.07
N GLY A 46 39.13 6.07 30.95
CA GLY A 46 40.50 6.54 30.71
C GLY A 46 41.11 6.11 29.36
N PRO A 47 41.00 4.83 28.94
CA PRO A 47 41.48 4.41 27.63
C PRO A 47 40.78 5.14 26.45
N SER A 48 39.47 5.38 26.57
CA SER A 48 38.71 6.14 25.58
C SER A 48 39.13 7.61 25.56
N GLN A 49 39.40 8.22 26.72
CA GLN A 49 39.93 9.60 26.79
C GLN A 49 41.32 9.72 26.15
N ALA A 50 42.18 8.73 26.36
CA ALA A 50 43.48 8.68 25.72
C ALA A 50 43.34 8.58 24.19
N ALA A 51 42.45 7.71 23.70
CA ALA A 51 42.17 7.61 22.27
C ALA A 51 41.63 8.92 21.68
N LEU A 52 40.74 9.63 22.39
CA LEU A 52 40.25 10.95 21.95
C LEU A 52 41.36 12.01 21.95
N THR A 53 42.27 11.97 22.91
CA THR A 53 43.41 12.90 22.97
C THR A 53 44.36 12.68 21.80
N ASP A 54 44.62 11.40 21.48
CA ASP A 54 45.44 11.00 20.35
C ASP A 54 44.78 11.41 19.02
N LEU A 55 43.50 11.10 18.83
CA LEU A 55 42.77 11.41 17.59
C LEU A 55 42.59 12.91 17.33
N ALA A 56 42.53 13.73 18.38
CA ALA A 56 42.21 15.16 18.34
C ALA A 56 41.01 15.53 17.43
N PRO A 57 39.78 15.05 17.74
CA PRO A 57 38.62 15.23 16.86
C PRO A 57 38.12 16.65 16.72
N GLU A 58 37.63 16.97 15.53
CA GLU A 58 36.97 18.23 15.20
C GLU A 58 35.46 18.17 15.49
N GLY A 59 34.87 16.97 15.48
CA GLY A 59 33.45 16.74 15.75
C GLY A 59 33.16 15.46 16.54
N PHE A 60 32.14 15.54 17.38
CA PHE A 60 31.69 14.43 18.24
C PHE A 60 30.21 14.12 17.99
N TYR A 61 29.90 12.87 17.66
CA TYR A 61 28.54 12.38 17.45
C TYR A 61 28.20 11.38 18.54
N VAL A 62 27.42 11.80 19.53
CA VAL A 62 27.02 10.98 20.66
C VAL A 62 25.75 10.23 20.31
N VAL A 63 25.84 8.91 20.19
CA VAL A 63 24.72 8.05 19.78
C VAL A 63 24.10 7.39 20.98
N GLY A 64 22.81 7.68 21.19
CA GLY A 64 22.02 7.19 22.31
C GLY A 64 21.48 8.33 23.19
N GLY A 65 20.32 8.07 23.81
CA GLY A 65 19.62 9.04 24.64
C GLY A 65 20.36 9.35 25.96
N SER A 66 19.92 10.39 26.67
CA SER A 66 20.49 10.81 27.97
C SER A 66 20.42 9.73 29.05
N GLY A 67 19.48 8.78 28.92
CA GLY A 67 19.36 7.62 29.80
C GLY A 67 20.54 6.64 29.69
N VAL A 68 21.21 6.59 28.53
CA VAL A 68 22.31 5.67 28.19
C VAL A 68 23.66 6.37 28.19
N ILE A 69 23.73 7.62 27.69
CA ILE A 69 24.91 8.49 27.77
C ILE A 69 24.44 9.85 28.27
N SER A 70 24.80 10.21 29.50
CA SER A 70 24.29 11.38 30.19
C SER A 70 24.80 12.70 29.61
N ASP A 71 24.18 13.80 30.03
CA ASP A 71 24.60 15.13 29.60
C ASP A 71 25.95 15.56 30.22
N GLU A 72 26.37 14.92 31.32
CA GLU A 72 27.71 15.08 31.87
C GLU A 72 28.79 14.57 30.91
N VAL A 73 28.51 13.52 30.13
CA VAL A 73 29.42 13.04 29.07
C VAL A 73 29.45 14.05 27.92
N MET A 74 28.29 14.59 27.51
CA MET A 74 28.23 15.64 26.49
C MET A 74 29.08 16.85 26.89
N ALA A 75 28.98 17.30 28.14
CA ALA A 75 29.72 18.45 28.64
C ALA A 75 31.26 18.25 28.64
N GLN A 76 31.76 17.01 28.52
CA GLN A 76 33.19 16.70 28.42
C GLN A 76 33.73 16.82 26.99
N LEU A 77 32.85 16.94 25.99
CA LEU A 77 33.19 16.97 24.57
C LEU A 77 33.00 18.39 24.01
N SER A 78 33.80 18.78 23.02
CA SER A 78 33.65 20.08 22.38
C SER A 78 32.57 20.03 21.29
N ASN A 79 31.50 20.80 21.47
CA ASN A 79 30.37 20.91 20.52
C ASN A 79 29.78 19.56 20.05
N PRO A 80 29.47 18.62 20.95
CA PRO A 80 28.91 17.33 20.55
C PRO A 80 27.49 17.46 19.99
N VAL A 81 27.17 16.61 19.03
CA VAL A 81 25.82 16.41 18.52
C VAL A 81 25.27 15.09 19.05
N ARG A 82 24.11 15.11 19.69
CA ARG A 82 23.42 13.90 20.11
C ARG A 82 22.50 13.41 19.00
N ILE A 83 22.56 12.11 18.70
CA ILE A 83 21.64 11.43 17.77
C ILE A 83 21.00 10.28 18.56
N SER A 84 19.68 10.32 18.72
CA SER A 84 18.96 9.35 19.55
C SER A 84 17.48 9.31 19.22
N GLY A 85 16.87 8.14 19.32
CA GLY A 85 15.43 7.95 19.29
C GLY A 85 14.86 7.47 20.62
N SER A 86 13.54 7.28 20.67
CA SER A 86 12.82 6.74 21.84
C SER A 86 13.15 5.27 22.13
N ASN A 87 13.67 4.55 21.14
CA ASN A 87 14.12 3.16 21.22
C ASN A 87 15.21 2.89 20.16
N ARG A 88 15.77 1.67 20.15
CA ARG A 88 16.85 1.29 19.22
C ARG A 88 16.49 1.40 17.73
N TYR A 89 15.23 1.17 17.37
CA TYR A 89 14.75 1.28 15.98
C TYR A 89 14.70 2.74 15.55
N ALA A 90 14.18 3.61 16.44
CA ALA A 90 14.17 5.05 16.24
C ALA A 90 15.60 5.62 16.20
N THR A 91 16.51 5.22 17.09
CA THR A 91 17.92 5.69 17.04
C THR A 91 18.59 5.30 15.71
N ALA A 92 18.39 4.07 15.23
CA ALA A 92 18.94 3.62 13.94
C ALA A 92 18.40 4.47 12.77
N THR A 93 17.12 4.82 12.82
CA THR A 93 16.47 5.64 11.80
C THR A 93 16.90 7.10 11.87
N GLU A 94 17.05 7.66 13.06
CA GLU A 94 17.56 9.02 13.26
C GLU A 94 19.02 9.16 12.79
N LEU A 95 19.83 8.12 12.93
CA LEU A 95 21.16 8.09 12.32
C LEU A 95 21.08 8.14 10.79
N ALA A 96 20.13 7.42 10.19
CA ALA A 96 19.90 7.44 8.75
C ALA A 96 19.46 8.82 8.26
N ARG A 97 18.51 9.45 8.97
CA ARG A 97 18.04 10.82 8.69
C ARG A 97 19.15 11.85 8.85
N TYR A 98 19.96 11.74 9.90
CA TYR A 98 21.03 12.69 10.19
C TYR A 98 22.16 12.63 9.17
N PHE A 99 22.60 11.41 8.83
CA PHE A 99 23.77 11.22 7.96
C PHE A 99 23.44 11.16 6.46
N GLN A 100 22.15 11.09 6.10
CA GLN A 100 21.63 11.18 4.74
C GLN A 100 22.45 10.34 3.73
N PRO A 101 22.45 8.99 3.85
CA PRO A 101 23.07 8.12 2.87
C PRO A 101 22.52 8.39 1.47
N GLY A 102 23.37 8.33 0.43
CA GLY A 102 22.97 8.67 -0.94
C GLY A 102 22.25 7.56 -1.69
N SER A 103 22.27 6.33 -1.18
CA SER A 103 21.59 5.18 -1.77
C SER A 103 20.08 5.22 -1.52
N SER A 104 19.30 4.96 -2.58
CA SER A 104 17.87 4.69 -2.51
C SER A 104 17.55 3.23 -2.17
N ARG A 105 18.56 2.43 -1.81
CA ARG A 105 18.40 1.08 -1.24
C ARG A 105 18.65 1.10 0.25
N CYS A 106 17.78 0.47 1.03
CA CYS A 106 17.94 0.31 2.48
C CYS A 106 18.43 -1.10 2.87
N TYR A 107 19.13 -1.18 4.00
CA TYR A 107 19.63 -2.44 4.57
C TYR A 107 18.94 -2.67 5.90
N ILE A 108 18.40 -3.86 6.10
CA ILE A 108 17.47 -4.13 7.20
C ILE A 108 17.95 -5.34 7.98
N ALA A 109 17.95 -5.24 9.30
CA ALA A 109 18.24 -6.37 10.19
C ALA A 109 17.31 -6.35 11.41
N THR A 110 17.23 -7.46 12.12
CA THR A 110 16.54 -7.48 13.42
C THR A 110 17.25 -6.58 14.42
N GLY A 111 16.49 -5.82 15.21
CA GLY A 111 17.01 -5.07 16.35
C GLY A 111 17.00 -5.88 17.65
N SER A 112 16.48 -7.10 17.66
CA SER A 112 16.49 -7.98 18.84
C SER A 112 17.84 -8.64 19.08
N GLU A 113 18.57 -8.95 18.00
CA GLU A 113 19.90 -9.55 18.01
C GLU A 113 20.89 -8.71 17.18
N PHE A 114 22.18 -8.99 17.26
CA PHE A 114 23.21 -8.10 16.68
C PHE A 114 24.01 -8.70 15.52
N ALA A 115 24.08 -10.02 15.38
CA ALA A 115 25.00 -10.66 14.43
C ALA A 115 24.74 -10.23 12.97
N ASP A 116 23.47 -10.23 12.57
CA ASP A 116 23.06 -9.89 11.21
C ASP A 116 23.25 -8.40 10.91
N ALA A 117 22.96 -7.54 11.89
CA ALA A 117 23.17 -6.10 11.77
C ALA A 117 24.66 -5.71 11.66
N ILE A 118 25.57 -6.45 12.30
CA ILE A 118 27.02 -6.23 12.12
C ILE A 118 27.44 -6.55 10.69
N ALA A 119 27.02 -7.70 10.16
CA ALA A 119 27.33 -8.10 8.79
C ALA A 119 26.69 -7.16 7.76
N GLY A 120 25.41 -6.82 7.96
CA GLY A 120 24.66 -5.91 7.11
C GLY A 120 25.16 -4.48 7.14
N GLY A 121 25.58 -3.97 8.30
CA GLY A 121 26.12 -2.62 8.45
C GLY A 121 27.39 -2.37 7.63
N VAL A 122 28.25 -3.39 7.48
CA VAL A 122 29.44 -3.29 6.61
C VAL A 122 29.04 -3.16 5.14
N LEU A 123 28.04 -3.91 4.69
CA LEU A 123 27.56 -3.82 3.30
C LEU A 123 26.81 -2.51 3.06
N ALA A 124 26.00 -2.05 4.02
CA ALA A 124 25.32 -0.76 3.99
C ALA A 124 26.33 0.39 3.85
N ALA A 125 27.39 0.38 4.66
CA ALA A 125 28.46 1.37 4.60
C ALA A 125 29.14 1.41 3.22
N LYS A 126 29.45 0.22 2.66
CA LYS A 126 30.07 0.10 1.34
C LYS A 126 29.20 0.67 0.22
N ASN A 127 27.88 0.51 0.34
CA ASN A 127 26.90 0.90 -0.67
C ASN A 127 26.29 2.28 -0.41
N ASP A 128 26.91 3.09 0.46
CA ASP A 128 26.41 4.44 0.82
C ASP A 128 24.94 4.43 1.25
N ALA A 129 24.55 3.42 2.04
CA ALA A 129 23.18 3.14 2.45
C ALA A 129 23.02 3.13 3.98
N GLY A 130 21.79 3.37 4.44
CA GLY A 130 21.43 3.29 5.86
C GLY A 130 21.17 1.85 6.32
N LEU A 131 21.54 1.56 7.58
CA LEU A 131 21.11 0.34 8.28
C LEU A 131 19.90 0.68 9.16
N LEU A 132 18.75 0.11 8.82
CA LEU A 132 17.50 0.21 9.57
C LEU A 132 17.30 -1.06 10.39
N LEU A 133 16.65 -0.93 11.55
CA LEU A 133 16.38 -2.06 12.45
C LEU A 133 14.89 -2.31 12.54
N VAL A 134 14.48 -3.58 12.44
CA VAL A 134 13.08 -4.02 12.57
C VAL A 134 12.90 -4.98 13.73
N SER A 135 11.64 -5.21 14.13
CA SER A 135 11.29 -6.15 15.19
C SER A 135 10.52 -7.35 14.61
N LYS A 136 9.57 -7.92 15.37
CA LYS A 136 8.56 -8.83 14.82
C LYS A 136 7.57 -8.15 13.88
N ILE A 137 7.57 -6.81 13.86
CA ILE A 137 6.83 -5.93 12.96
C ILE A 137 7.76 -4.81 12.47
N VAL A 138 7.38 -4.14 11.37
CA VAL A 138 8.03 -2.90 10.91
C VAL A 138 7.63 -1.75 11.85
N PRO A 139 8.58 -1.07 12.51
CA PRO A 139 8.28 0.11 13.32
C PRO A 139 7.85 1.29 12.43
N GLU A 140 6.85 2.07 12.86
CA GLU A 140 6.32 3.25 12.15
C GLU A 140 7.44 4.21 11.69
N VAL A 141 8.42 4.50 12.55
CA VAL A 141 9.57 5.37 12.19
C VAL A 141 10.38 4.83 11.01
N VAL A 142 10.47 3.50 10.85
CA VAL A 142 11.18 2.86 9.72
C VAL A 142 10.35 2.98 8.45
N GLU A 143 9.04 2.78 8.54
CA GLU A 143 8.10 2.99 7.45
C GLU A 143 8.15 4.44 6.96
N GLU A 144 8.02 5.41 7.86
CA GLU A 144 8.17 6.85 7.56
C GLU A 144 9.46 7.12 6.81
N TYR A 145 10.60 6.59 7.28
CA TYR A 145 11.89 6.82 6.64
C TYR A 145 11.94 6.24 5.22
N ILE A 146 11.41 5.04 5.01
CA ILE A 146 11.36 4.38 3.69
C ILE A 146 10.55 5.24 2.72
N ILE A 147 9.39 5.76 3.16
CA ILE A 147 8.51 6.63 2.37
C ILE A 147 9.15 8.01 2.12
N GLU A 148 9.59 8.71 3.17
CA GLU A 148 10.19 10.05 3.11
C GLU A 148 11.39 10.12 2.17
N ASN A 149 12.19 9.06 2.12
CA ASN A 149 13.42 9.00 1.33
C ASN A 149 13.22 8.24 0.01
N ASN A 150 11.98 7.87 -0.33
CA ASN A 150 11.60 7.20 -1.57
C ASN A 150 12.50 5.98 -1.87
N MET A 151 12.67 5.12 -0.87
CA MET A 151 13.50 3.92 -0.99
C MET A 151 12.90 2.99 -2.04
N GLN A 152 13.74 2.54 -2.97
CA GLN A 152 13.35 1.76 -4.15
C GLN A 152 13.58 0.26 -3.98
N ASP A 153 14.42 -0.13 -3.00
CA ASP A 153 14.83 -1.52 -2.82
C ASP A 153 15.34 -1.75 -1.39
N GLY A 154 15.27 -3.00 -0.93
CA GLY A 154 15.65 -3.41 0.41
C GLY A 154 16.50 -4.68 0.40
N THR A 155 17.44 -4.80 1.34
CA THR A 155 18.14 -6.08 1.59
C THR A 155 18.06 -6.44 3.06
N ILE A 156 17.44 -7.59 3.34
CA ILE A 156 17.25 -8.11 4.70
C ILE A 156 18.43 -9.02 5.07
N PHE A 157 18.93 -8.85 6.29
CA PHE A 157 19.97 -9.69 6.90
C PHE A 157 19.39 -10.51 8.03
N GLY A 158 19.68 -11.81 7.99
CA GLY A 158 19.12 -12.80 8.88
C GLY A 158 18.08 -13.67 8.15
N GLY A 159 17.86 -14.88 8.66
CA GLY A 159 16.79 -15.76 8.15
C GLY A 159 15.42 -15.37 8.70
N THR A 160 14.39 -16.13 8.34
CA THR A 160 12.98 -15.89 8.73
C THR A 160 12.74 -15.90 10.25
N GLY A 161 13.64 -16.50 11.03
CA GLY A 161 13.61 -16.43 12.50
C GLY A 161 14.09 -15.09 13.08
N ALA A 162 14.86 -14.30 12.34
CA ALA A 162 15.35 -12.98 12.73
C ALA A 162 14.44 -11.86 12.19
N VAL A 163 14.08 -11.96 10.91
CA VAL A 163 13.11 -11.08 10.23
C VAL A 163 12.11 -11.98 9.52
N SER A 164 10.85 -11.98 9.96
CA SER A 164 9.84 -12.89 9.42
C SER A 164 9.42 -12.52 7.99
N GLU A 165 8.86 -13.48 7.26
CA GLU A 165 8.27 -13.25 5.93
C GLU A 165 7.19 -12.15 5.97
N ILE A 166 6.42 -12.07 7.07
CA ILE A 166 5.44 -10.99 7.27
C ILE A 166 6.12 -9.60 7.28
N VAL A 167 7.26 -9.48 7.95
CA VAL A 167 8.02 -8.22 8.00
C VAL A 167 8.64 -7.91 6.64
N GLU A 168 9.18 -8.92 5.96
CA GLU A 168 9.69 -8.80 4.59
C GLU A 168 8.62 -8.31 3.61
N SER A 169 7.46 -8.97 3.57
CA SER A 169 6.33 -8.55 2.75
C SER A 169 5.85 -7.14 3.12
N SER A 170 5.82 -6.79 4.41
CA SER A 170 5.45 -5.43 4.85
C SER A 170 6.42 -4.38 4.31
N ILE A 171 7.73 -4.64 4.35
CA ILE A 171 8.76 -3.75 3.79
C ILE A 171 8.61 -3.65 2.27
N GLY A 172 8.40 -4.78 1.59
CA GLY A 172 8.15 -4.83 0.15
C GLY A 172 6.96 -3.95 -0.23
N ASN A 173 5.83 -4.11 0.46
CA ASN A 173 4.64 -3.29 0.28
C ASN A 173 4.88 -1.81 0.58
N ILE A 174 5.69 -1.45 1.59
CA ILE A 174 6.02 -0.04 1.87
C ILE A 174 6.89 0.56 0.75
N ILE A 175 7.88 -0.18 0.26
CA ILE A 175 8.72 0.23 -0.86
C ILE A 175 7.87 0.36 -2.14
N GLU A 176 6.99 -0.60 -2.42
CA GLU A 176 6.08 -0.59 -3.56
C GLU A 176 4.98 0.47 -3.44
N SER A 177 4.47 0.75 -2.24
CA SER A 177 3.51 1.84 -1.99
C SER A 177 4.16 3.23 -2.01
N SER A 178 5.46 3.34 -1.68
CA SER A 178 6.23 4.56 -1.94
C SER A 178 6.38 4.82 -3.45
N ALA A 179 6.26 3.77 -4.26
CA ALA A 179 6.14 3.87 -5.71
C ALA A 179 4.69 4.02 -6.21
N THR A 180 3.67 3.77 -5.36
CA THR A 180 2.25 3.74 -5.75
C THR A 180 1.32 4.27 -4.64
N ALA A 181 1.17 5.59 -4.51
CA ALA A 181 0.14 6.17 -3.64
C ALA A 181 -1.25 5.89 -4.24
N VAL A 182 -1.93 4.84 -3.77
CA VAL A 182 -3.30 4.51 -4.19
C VAL A 182 -4.29 5.21 -3.26
N GLY A 183 -5.13 6.12 -3.80
CA GLY A 183 -6.14 6.82 -3.00
C GLY A 183 -7.41 6.00 -2.75
N ASN A 184 -7.61 4.90 -3.49
CA ASN A 184 -8.81 4.07 -3.39
C ASN A 184 -8.59 2.91 -2.41
N THR A 185 -8.59 3.24 -1.11
CA THR A 185 -8.36 2.25 -0.05
C THR A 185 -9.57 1.31 0.12
N PRO A 186 -9.42 0.11 0.72
CA PRO A 186 -10.56 -0.77 1.04
C PRO A 186 -11.64 -0.08 1.88
N GLY A 187 -11.25 0.89 2.72
CA GLY A 187 -12.17 1.72 3.49
C GLY A 187 -13.02 2.64 2.60
N ASN A 188 -12.40 3.26 1.59
CA ASN A 188 -13.08 4.10 0.60
C ASN A 188 -14.12 3.32 -0.21
N LEU A 189 -13.76 2.12 -0.68
CA LEU A 189 -14.64 1.24 -1.45
C LEU A 189 -15.89 0.85 -0.65
N ARG A 190 -15.71 0.46 0.61
CA ARG A 190 -16.80 -0.02 1.49
C ARG A 190 -17.85 1.04 1.80
N ASN A 191 -17.53 2.33 1.65
CA ASN A 191 -18.43 3.43 1.98
C ASN A 191 -18.85 4.29 0.78
N GLY A 192 -18.54 3.85 -0.45
CA GLY A 192 -18.86 4.60 -1.67
C GLY A 192 -18.06 5.90 -1.81
N GLY A 193 -16.85 5.96 -1.25
CA GLY A 193 -15.99 7.14 -1.31
C GLY A 193 -16.52 8.33 -0.51
N VAL A 194 -17.21 8.08 0.60
CA VAL A 194 -17.66 9.11 1.56
C VAL A 194 -16.58 9.41 2.61
N VAL A 195 -15.75 8.43 2.97
CA VAL A 195 -14.67 8.56 3.97
C VAL A 195 -13.36 7.98 3.44
N ALA A 196 -12.27 8.73 3.56
CA ALA A 196 -10.91 8.31 3.23
C ALA A 196 -9.97 8.45 4.43
N TYR A 197 -8.97 7.59 4.50
CA TYR A 197 -7.91 7.65 5.52
C TYR A 197 -6.57 7.98 4.87
N TYR A 198 -5.80 8.88 5.48
CA TYR A 198 -4.45 9.23 5.05
C TYR A 198 -3.64 9.74 6.23
N ASP A 199 -2.50 9.10 6.53
CA ASP A 199 -1.50 9.59 7.48
C ASP A 199 -2.08 10.04 8.85
N GLY A 200 -2.85 9.14 9.49
CA GLY A 200 -3.48 9.41 10.78
C GLY A 200 -4.68 10.36 10.74
N TRP A 201 -5.09 10.82 9.55
CA TRP A 201 -6.29 11.63 9.34
C TRP A 201 -7.39 10.84 8.66
N VAL A 202 -8.63 11.16 9.05
CA VAL A 202 -9.86 10.72 8.42
C VAL A 202 -10.48 11.93 7.74
N PHE A 203 -10.67 11.84 6.43
CA PHE A 203 -11.37 12.82 5.61
C PHE A 203 -12.75 12.27 5.30
N TYR A 204 -13.78 13.09 5.39
CA TYR A 204 -15.12 12.65 5.07
C TYR A 204 -16.02 13.75 4.55
N SER A 205 -16.95 13.34 3.69
CA SER A 205 -18.03 14.18 3.19
C SER A 205 -19.27 13.99 4.06
N ALA A 206 -19.86 15.08 4.54
CA ALA A 206 -21.17 15.06 5.19
C ALA A 206 -22.17 15.78 4.30
N ARG A 207 -23.22 15.06 3.90
CA ARG A 207 -24.27 15.54 2.99
C ARG A 207 -24.84 16.88 3.46
N GLU A 208 -25.00 17.85 2.56
CA GLU A 208 -25.44 19.22 2.85
C GLU A 208 -24.59 20.02 3.86
N ALA A 209 -23.50 19.44 4.38
CA ALA A 209 -22.68 20.05 5.43
C ALA A 209 -21.26 20.36 4.96
N GLY A 210 -20.69 19.61 4.03
CA GLY A 210 -19.38 19.87 3.42
C GLY A 210 -18.36 18.76 3.67
N ILE A 211 -17.08 19.06 3.41
CA ILE A 211 -15.95 18.13 3.62
C ILE A 211 -15.24 18.49 4.93
N PHE A 212 -14.96 17.47 5.73
CA PHE A 212 -14.32 17.58 7.03
C PHE A 212 -13.08 16.69 7.09
N ARG A 213 -12.21 17.01 8.06
CA ARG A 213 -11.16 16.09 8.49
C ARG A 213 -11.09 16.04 10.01
N MET A 214 -10.62 14.92 10.53
CA MET A 214 -10.30 14.72 11.94
C MET A 214 -9.13 13.75 12.07
N ARG A 215 -8.42 13.77 13.19
CA ARG A 215 -7.48 12.71 13.53
C ARG A 215 -8.23 11.39 13.73
N ASN A 216 -7.57 10.27 13.50
CA ASN A 216 -8.15 8.93 13.68
C ASN A 216 -8.61 8.63 15.12
N ASN A 217 -8.10 9.36 16.10
CA ASN A 217 -8.53 9.31 17.50
C ASN A 217 -9.75 10.21 17.79
N GLY A 218 -10.24 10.96 16.80
CA GLY A 218 -11.37 11.90 16.89
C GLY A 218 -10.98 13.35 17.22
N ASP A 219 -9.71 13.65 17.46
CA ASP A 219 -9.24 15.02 17.74
C ASP A 219 -9.11 15.86 16.45
N ASP A 220 -8.87 17.16 16.60
CA ASP A 220 -8.64 18.12 15.50
C ASP A 220 -9.70 18.06 14.38
N HIS A 221 -10.96 17.86 14.77
CA HIS A 221 -12.08 17.84 13.83
C HIS A 221 -12.37 19.26 13.31
N GLU A 222 -12.22 19.45 12.00
CA GLU A 222 -12.49 20.71 11.32
C GLU A 222 -13.12 20.53 9.93
N LYS A 223 -13.85 21.55 9.50
CA LYS A 223 -14.39 21.66 8.14
C LYS A 223 -13.32 22.24 7.22
N ILE A 224 -13.08 21.60 6.08
CA ILE A 224 -12.06 22.02 5.10
C ILE A 224 -12.65 22.50 3.77
N SER A 225 -13.91 22.18 3.46
CA SER A 225 -14.63 22.69 2.28
C SER A 225 -16.13 22.74 2.51
N ASP A 226 -16.81 23.67 1.85
CA ASP A 226 -18.29 23.74 1.82
C ASP A 226 -18.92 22.76 0.83
N ASP A 227 -18.14 22.14 -0.05
CA ASP A 227 -18.63 21.27 -1.12
C ASP A 227 -19.26 19.98 -0.62
N GLU A 228 -20.29 19.53 -1.32
CA GLU A 228 -20.75 18.15 -1.26
C GLU A 228 -19.88 17.25 -2.17
N ALA A 229 -19.05 16.43 -1.55
CA ALA A 229 -18.16 15.50 -2.25
C ALA A 229 -18.77 14.10 -2.41
N GLY A 230 -18.59 13.51 -3.59
CA GLY A 230 -18.64 12.07 -3.84
C GLY A 230 -17.26 11.51 -4.22
N TYR A 231 -17.07 10.20 -4.10
CA TYR A 231 -15.84 9.50 -4.51
C TYR A 231 -14.53 10.13 -3.96
N LEU A 232 -14.57 10.55 -2.70
CA LEU A 232 -13.46 11.20 -2.01
C LEU A 232 -12.27 10.23 -1.91
N ASN A 233 -11.10 10.65 -2.40
CA ASN A 233 -9.84 9.93 -2.33
C ASN A 233 -8.77 10.87 -1.75
N VAL A 234 -7.79 10.30 -1.05
CA VAL A 234 -6.66 11.08 -0.51
C VAL A 234 -5.35 10.37 -0.84
N SER A 235 -4.47 11.08 -1.53
CA SER A 235 -3.16 10.57 -1.95
C SER A 235 -2.19 11.74 -2.18
N ASP A 236 -0.90 11.51 -1.94
CA ASP A 236 0.18 12.49 -2.18
C ASP A 236 -0.05 13.87 -1.53
N GLY A 237 -0.70 13.92 -0.37
CA GLY A 237 -1.02 15.18 0.32
C GLY A 237 -2.13 16.00 -0.34
N TRP A 238 -2.94 15.38 -1.20
CA TRP A 238 -4.10 15.98 -1.86
C TRP A 238 -5.37 15.20 -1.54
N VAL A 239 -6.47 15.93 -1.44
CA VAL A 239 -7.83 15.38 -1.45
C VAL A 239 -8.37 15.56 -2.87
N TYR A 240 -8.81 14.46 -3.47
CA TYR A 240 -9.47 14.40 -4.76
C TYR A 240 -10.91 13.96 -4.57
N TYR A 241 -11.85 14.57 -5.28
CA TYR A 241 -13.26 14.25 -5.13
C TYR A 241 -14.06 14.72 -6.34
N VAL A 242 -15.25 14.14 -6.50
CA VAL A 242 -16.28 14.62 -7.41
C VAL A 242 -17.13 15.64 -6.65
N ASN A 243 -17.23 16.85 -7.19
CA ASN A 243 -18.01 17.93 -6.58
C ASN A 243 -19.45 17.91 -7.09
N ARG A 244 -20.37 17.43 -6.24
CA ARG A 244 -21.81 17.32 -6.57
C ARG A 244 -22.50 18.66 -6.72
N ASP A 245 -21.92 19.72 -6.17
CA ASP A 245 -22.44 21.09 -6.32
C ASP A 245 -22.03 21.75 -7.66
N ASP A 246 -21.06 21.18 -8.38
CA ASP A 246 -20.55 21.72 -9.65
C ASP A 246 -20.51 20.64 -10.74
N ASN A 247 -21.69 20.13 -11.08
CA ASN A 247 -21.92 19.22 -12.20
C ASN A 247 -21.00 17.98 -12.19
N ASP A 248 -20.80 17.41 -11.00
CA ASP A 248 -19.97 16.23 -10.75
C ASP A 248 -18.57 16.32 -11.39
N ARG A 249 -17.98 17.51 -11.41
CA ARG A 249 -16.59 17.69 -11.87
C ARG A 249 -15.59 17.21 -10.84
N ILE A 250 -14.44 16.77 -11.31
CA ILE A 250 -13.33 16.40 -10.42
C ILE A 250 -12.66 17.66 -9.89
N TYR A 251 -12.53 17.73 -8.57
CA TYR A 251 -11.79 18.75 -7.84
C TYR A 251 -10.60 18.15 -7.09
N ARG A 252 -9.61 19.02 -6.84
CA ARG A 252 -8.53 18.75 -5.88
C ARG A 252 -8.37 19.91 -4.91
N MET A 253 -7.90 19.59 -3.71
CA MET A 253 -7.44 20.56 -2.71
C MET A 253 -6.33 19.96 -1.85
N HIS A 254 -5.52 20.79 -1.20
CA HIS A 254 -4.59 20.30 -0.18
C HIS A 254 -5.35 19.73 1.03
N LEU A 255 -4.66 18.93 1.86
CA LEU A 255 -5.25 18.33 3.07
C LEU A 255 -5.93 19.32 4.03
N ASN A 256 -5.58 20.61 3.97
CA ASN A 256 -6.18 21.67 4.79
C ASN A 256 -7.28 22.49 4.08
N GLY A 257 -7.74 22.04 2.90
CA GLY A 257 -8.76 22.71 2.10
C GLY A 257 -8.26 23.82 1.17
N ASN A 258 -7.00 24.26 1.29
CA ASN A 258 -6.47 25.31 0.42
C ASN A 258 -6.17 24.81 -1.00
N ASN A 259 -6.05 25.75 -1.94
CA ASN A 259 -5.78 25.47 -3.35
C ASN A 259 -6.84 24.55 -4.00
N ARG A 260 -8.08 24.69 -3.53
CA ARG A 260 -9.27 24.05 -4.10
C ARG A 260 -9.51 24.55 -5.52
N ARG A 261 -9.57 23.64 -6.50
CA ARG A 261 -9.84 23.95 -7.91
C ARG A 261 -10.31 22.73 -8.71
N PRO A 262 -11.07 22.92 -9.80
CA PRO A 262 -11.41 21.82 -10.71
C PRO A 262 -10.16 21.31 -11.45
N ILE A 263 -10.20 20.06 -11.86
CA ILE A 263 -9.16 19.38 -12.67
C ILE A 263 -9.63 19.23 -14.13
N THR A 264 -10.91 18.95 -14.33
CA THR A 264 -11.56 18.80 -15.65
C THR A 264 -12.91 19.51 -15.65
N ASP A 265 -13.39 19.88 -16.84
CA ASP A 265 -14.73 20.42 -17.05
C ASP A 265 -15.79 19.33 -17.26
N GLU A 266 -15.36 18.07 -17.42
CA GLU A 266 -16.18 16.88 -17.68
C GLU A 266 -16.93 16.39 -16.43
N MET A 267 -18.18 15.96 -16.62
CA MET A 267 -18.95 15.26 -15.60
C MET A 267 -18.31 13.90 -15.33
N SER A 268 -18.02 13.59 -14.07
CA SER A 268 -17.17 12.46 -13.69
C SER A 268 -17.72 11.70 -12.48
N SER A 269 -17.46 10.40 -12.45
CA SER A 269 -17.82 9.49 -11.36
C SER A 269 -16.68 8.49 -11.10
N CYS A 270 -16.82 7.70 -10.03
CA CYS A 270 -15.97 6.53 -9.73
C CYS A 270 -14.47 6.85 -9.76
N LEU A 271 -14.06 7.77 -8.87
CA LEU A 271 -12.69 8.28 -8.81
C LEU A 271 -11.78 7.32 -8.06
N ALA A 272 -10.62 7.03 -8.65
CA ALA A 272 -9.50 6.37 -8.00
C ALA A 272 -8.20 7.11 -8.34
N THR A 273 -7.20 7.06 -7.46
CA THR A 273 -5.89 7.65 -7.76
C THR A 273 -4.81 6.60 -7.58
N SER A 274 -3.82 6.59 -8.47
CA SER A 274 -2.63 5.74 -8.40
C SER A 274 -1.56 6.24 -9.39
N ASN A 275 -0.28 6.10 -9.05
CA ASN A 275 0.86 6.42 -9.93
C ASN A 275 0.82 7.83 -10.56
N GLY A 276 0.38 8.82 -9.78
CA GLY A 276 0.23 10.20 -10.24
C GLY A 276 -0.83 10.37 -11.34
N TRP A 277 -1.78 9.44 -11.42
CA TRP A 277 -2.96 9.48 -12.28
C TRP A 277 -4.23 9.49 -11.43
N ILE A 278 -5.24 10.18 -11.96
CA ILE A 278 -6.61 10.11 -11.48
C ILE A 278 -7.40 9.33 -12.53
N TRP A 279 -7.95 8.19 -12.12
CA TRP A 279 -8.82 7.34 -12.90
C TRP A 279 -10.27 7.67 -12.57
N HIS A 280 -11.12 7.72 -13.57
CA HIS A 280 -12.51 8.12 -13.44
C HIS A 280 -13.34 7.61 -14.61
N ILE A 281 -14.64 7.56 -14.39
CA ILE A 281 -15.64 7.40 -15.44
C ILE A 281 -16.15 8.79 -15.80
N THR A 282 -16.37 9.05 -17.09
CA THR A 282 -17.05 10.26 -17.56
C THR A 282 -18.19 9.89 -18.49
N ASP A 283 -19.34 10.52 -18.29
CA ASP A 283 -20.54 10.28 -19.08
C ASP A 283 -20.84 11.48 -19.98
N ASP A 284 -20.97 11.22 -21.28
CA ASP A 284 -21.43 12.16 -22.29
C ASP A 284 -22.91 11.89 -22.57
N MET A 285 -23.77 12.72 -21.97
CA MET A 285 -25.22 12.65 -22.11
C MET A 285 -25.71 12.98 -23.52
N GLU A 286 -24.95 13.73 -24.32
CA GLU A 286 -25.31 14.03 -25.71
C GLU A 286 -24.97 12.88 -26.65
N ALA A 287 -23.83 12.23 -26.41
CA ALA A 287 -23.39 11.07 -27.18
C ALA A 287 -23.99 9.75 -26.68
N GLU A 288 -24.62 9.74 -25.49
CA GLU A 288 -25.10 8.55 -24.78
C GLU A 288 -23.97 7.53 -24.54
N THR A 289 -22.77 8.02 -24.21
CA THR A 289 -21.59 7.19 -23.98
C THR A 289 -20.99 7.42 -22.60
N SER A 290 -20.45 6.36 -22.01
CA SER A 290 -19.62 6.38 -20.80
C SER A 290 -18.18 6.05 -21.17
N SER A 291 -17.19 6.63 -20.50
CA SER A 291 -15.77 6.42 -20.83
C SER A 291 -14.92 6.23 -19.58
N VAL A 292 -14.09 5.18 -19.56
CA VAL A 292 -13.01 5.03 -18.57
C VAL A 292 -11.83 5.88 -19.02
N CYS A 293 -11.48 6.86 -18.19
CA CYS A 293 -10.46 7.83 -18.48
C CYS A 293 -9.43 7.93 -17.35
N ARG A 294 -8.22 8.41 -17.69
CA ARG A 294 -7.25 8.87 -16.71
C ARG A 294 -6.75 10.26 -17.03
N ILE A 295 -6.42 11.06 -16.01
CA ILE A 295 -5.92 12.42 -16.14
C ILE A 295 -4.88 12.71 -15.06
N ARG A 296 -3.90 13.57 -15.36
CA ARG A 296 -2.92 14.00 -14.35
C ARG A 296 -3.57 14.95 -13.35
N PRO A 297 -3.10 14.99 -12.09
CA PRO A 297 -3.63 15.90 -11.09
C PRO A 297 -3.65 17.38 -11.49
N ASP A 298 -2.75 17.81 -12.38
CA ASP A 298 -2.70 19.19 -12.90
C ASP A 298 -3.68 19.46 -14.05
N GLY A 299 -4.47 18.48 -14.45
CA GLY A 299 -5.44 18.55 -15.56
C GLY A 299 -4.84 18.20 -16.93
N SER A 300 -3.53 17.90 -17.01
CA SER A 300 -2.88 17.55 -18.27
C SER A 300 -2.98 16.05 -18.58
N GLY A 301 -2.65 15.68 -19.82
CA GLY A 301 -2.44 14.28 -20.20
C GLY A 301 -3.69 13.39 -20.11
N ARG A 302 -4.89 13.95 -20.27
CA ARG A 302 -6.14 13.19 -20.28
C ARG A 302 -6.13 12.13 -21.39
N GLU A 303 -6.46 10.88 -21.04
CA GLU A 303 -6.53 9.72 -21.93
C GLU A 303 -7.87 8.98 -21.76
N VAL A 304 -8.52 8.61 -22.88
CA VAL A 304 -9.65 7.67 -22.90
C VAL A 304 -9.12 6.28 -23.14
N LEU A 305 -9.49 5.33 -22.30
CA LEU A 305 -8.96 3.96 -22.34
C LEU A 305 -10.04 2.92 -22.68
N ALA A 306 -11.30 3.20 -22.32
CA ALA A 306 -12.45 2.44 -22.78
C ALA A 306 -13.62 3.39 -23.02
N VAL A 307 -14.47 3.07 -24.00
CA VAL A 307 -15.70 3.79 -24.32
C VAL A 307 -16.82 2.77 -24.36
N SER A 308 -17.90 3.04 -23.65
CA SER A 308 -19.12 2.25 -23.70
C SER A 308 -19.85 2.54 -25.00
N ASN A 309 -20.48 1.51 -25.54
CA ASN A 309 -20.78 1.42 -26.95
C ASN A 309 -21.72 2.53 -27.44
N PRO A 310 -21.34 3.35 -28.43
CA PRO A 310 -22.28 4.30 -29.02
C PRO A 310 -23.28 3.60 -29.96
N TRP A 311 -22.84 2.66 -30.83
CA TRP A 311 -23.68 1.97 -31.84
C TRP A 311 -22.96 0.74 -32.46
N ASP A 312 -22.88 -0.41 -31.79
CA ASP A 312 -22.66 -1.69 -32.49
C ASP A 312 -23.97 -2.07 -33.19
N ASP A 313 -23.96 -2.11 -34.52
CA ASP A 313 -25.13 -2.35 -35.40
C ASP A 313 -25.74 -3.76 -35.21
N SER A 314 -25.22 -4.57 -34.28
CA SER A 314 -25.77 -5.85 -33.87
C SER A 314 -26.64 -5.80 -32.58
N SER A 315 -26.68 -4.66 -31.87
CA SER A 315 -27.31 -4.56 -30.55
C SER A 315 -27.76 -3.12 -30.20
N LEU A 316 -29.06 -2.90 -29.99
CA LEU A 316 -29.66 -1.61 -29.61
C LEU A 316 -29.45 -1.24 -28.11
N TYR A 317 -28.30 -1.54 -27.50
CA TYR A 317 -28.16 -1.56 -26.03
C TYR A 317 -27.26 -0.45 -25.49
N THR A 318 -27.72 0.22 -24.42
CA THR A 318 -26.97 1.23 -23.67
C THR A 318 -26.03 0.52 -22.70
N HIS A 319 -24.72 0.57 -22.97
CA HIS A 319 -23.71 0.18 -22.00
C HIS A 319 -23.29 1.41 -21.20
N PHE A 320 -23.30 1.33 -19.87
CA PHE A 320 -22.72 2.34 -18.99
C PHE A 320 -21.65 1.70 -18.12
N PHE A 321 -20.62 2.48 -17.77
CA PHE A 321 -19.63 2.03 -16.79
C PHE A 321 -20.07 2.45 -15.40
N GLU A 322 -19.86 1.59 -14.41
CA GLU A 322 -20.49 1.75 -13.09
C GLU A 322 -19.49 1.92 -11.95
N ASP A 323 -18.30 1.33 -12.04
CA ASP A 323 -17.28 1.44 -11.00
C ASP A 323 -15.87 1.28 -11.58
N ILE A 324 -14.89 1.86 -10.88
CA ILE A 324 -13.45 1.69 -11.14
C ILE A 324 -12.73 1.37 -9.84
N GLN A 325 -11.91 0.32 -9.88
CA GLN A 325 -11.02 -0.03 -8.77
C GLN A 325 -9.60 -0.27 -9.26
N ILE A 326 -8.64 0.12 -8.44
CA ILE A 326 -7.22 -0.10 -8.72
C ILE A 326 -6.71 -1.09 -7.71
N VAL A 327 -6.21 -2.23 -8.19
CA VAL A 327 -5.63 -3.27 -7.36
C VAL A 327 -4.36 -3.76 -8.01
N ASP A 328 -3.27 -3.71 -7.26
CA ASP A 328 -1.91 -3.99 -7.72
C ASP A 328 -1.58 -3.20 -9.00
N CYS A 329 -1.29 -3.88 -10.10
CA CYS A 329 -0.99 -3.31 -11.41
C CYS A 329 -2.20 -3.28 -12.36
N TRP A 330 -3.43 -3.40 -11.86
CA TRP A 330 -4.64 -3.46 -12.68
C TRP A 330 -5.68 -2.41 -12.29
N VAL A 331 -6.39 -1.92 -13.31
CA VAL A 331 -7.59 -1.09 -13.17
C VAL A 331 -8.79 -1.91 -13.63
N TYR A 332 -9.62 -2.31 -12.68
CA TYR A 332 -10.86 -3.02 -12.91
C TYR A 332 -12.00 -2.04 -13.15
N TYR A 333 -12.85 -2.34 -14.13
CA TYR A 333 -14.03 -1.53 -14.42
C TYR A 333 -15.21 -2.40 -14.83
N LEU A 334 -16.40 -1.99 -14.41
CA LEU A 334 -17.65 -2.68 -14.69
C LEU A 334 -18.38 -2.02 -15.86
N SER A 335 -18.90 -2.84 -16.77
CA SER A 335 -19.81 -2.42 -17.83
C SER A 335 -21.16 -3.08 -17.64
N ALA A 336 -22.23 -2.30 -17.52
CA ALA A 336 -23.59 -2.81 -17.49
C ALA A 336 -24.15 -3.01 -18.91
N GLU A 337 -24.99 -4.02 -19.11
CA GLU A 337 -25.82 -4.26 -20.31
C GLU A 337 -27.26 -4.55 -19.88
N SER A 338 -28.24 -3.82 -20.42
CA SER A 338 -29.61 -3.78 -19.85
C SER A 338 -30.59 -4.82 -20.43
N GLN A 339 -30.13 -5.90 -21.08
CA GLN A 339 -31.01 -6.58 -22.04
C GLN A 339 -32.15 -7.41 -21.43
N PHE A 340 -32.02 -8.03 -20.25
CA PHE A 340 -33.08 -8.92 -19.69
C PHE A 340 -33.00 -9.09 -18.15
N GLY A 341 -32.64 -8.01 -17.46
CA GLY A 341 -31.91 -8.04 -16.20
C GLY A 341 -30.60 -7.31 -16.44
N ILE A 342 -30.03 -6.62 -15.45
CA ILE A 342 -28.78 -5.90 -15.66
C ILE A 342 -27.67 -6.95 -15.70
N PHE A 343 -26.98 -7.09 -16.83
CA PHE A 343 -25.77 -7.92 -16.90
C PHE A 343 -24.58 -7.00 -16.63
N TYR A 344 -23.62 -7.46 -15.85
CA TYR A 344 -22.38 -6.73 -15.67
C TYR A 344 -21.22 -7.56 -16.22
N ASP A 345 -20.42 -6.92 -17.05
CA ASP A 345 -19.12 -7.42 -17.46
C ASP A 345 -18.04 -6.72 -16.65
N LEU A 346 -17.15 -7.52 -16.06
CA LEU A 346 -15.94 -7.04 -15.41
C LEU A 346 -14.76 -7.15 -16.35
N TYR A 347 -14.11 -6.02 -16.59
CA TYR A 347 -12.91 -5.91 -17.40
C TYR A 347 -11.74 -5.38 -16.57
N ARG A 348 -10.51 -5.54 -17.08
CA ARG A 348 -9.33 -4.89 -16.50
C ARG A 348 -8.39 -4.27 -17.53
N LEU A 349 -7.73 -3.19 -17.13
CA LEU A 349 -6.68 -2.50 -17.88
C LEU A 349 -5.37 -2.56 -17.09
N ASP A 350 -4.26 -2.75 -17.78
CA ASP A 350 -2.93 -2.63 -17.18
C ASP A 350 -2.72 -1.18 -16.69
N LEU A 351 -2.36 -1.02 -15.42
CA LEU A 351 -2.33 0.28 -14.74
C LEU A 351 -1.35 1.26 -15.40
N ASP A 352 -0.19 0.78 -15.84
CA ASP A 352 0.84 1.63 -16.41
C ASP A 352 0.53 1.98 -17.87
N THR A 353 0.23 0.97 -18.68
CA THR A 353 0.07 1.09 -20.12
C THR A 353 -1.35 1.44 -20.55
N GLY A 354 -2.35 1.25 -19.69
CA GLY A 354 -3.77 1.41 -20.01
C GLY A 354 -4.31 0.36 -20.98
N LYS A 355 -3.55 -0.70 -21.28
CA LYS A 355 -3.96 -1.72 -22.24
C LYS A 355 -4.95 -2.68 -21.60
N LYS A 356 -6.07 -2.92 -22.31
CA LYS A 356 -7.05 -3.93 -21.93
C LYS A 356 -6.43 -5.32 -21.91
N ASP A 357 -6.65 -6.05 -20.82
CA ASP A 357 -6.38 -7.48 -20.79
C ASP A 357 -7.50 -8.23 -21.51
N THR A 358 -7.16 -8.90 -22.61
CA THR A 358 -8.13 -9.67 -23.40
C THR A 358 -8.31 -11.10 -22.89
N THR A 359 -7.52 -11.53 -21.90
CA THR A 359 -7.60 -12.86 -21.28
C THR A 359 -8.47 -12.88 -20.02
N PHE A 360 -8.81 -11.70 -19.49
CA PHE A 360 -9.64 -11.54 -18.31
C PHE A 360 -11.01 -10.99 -18.70
N PHE A 361 -12.05 -11.82 -18.53
CA PHE A 361 -13.44 -11.47 -18.80
C PHE A 361 -14.35 -12.24 -17.86
N TYR A 362 -15.26 -11.54 -17.18
CA TYR A 362 -16.23 -12.17 -16.29
C TYR A 362 -17.60 -11.50 -16.44
N ASN A 363 -18.64 -12.29 -16.68
CA ASN A 363 -20.02 -11.84 -16.85
C ASN A 363 -20.88 -12.31 -15.66
N PHE A 364 -21.78 -11.48 -15.17
CA PHE A 364 -22.75 -11.86 -14.14
C PHE A 364 -24.08 -11.12 -14.29
N ILE A 365 -25.15 -11.68 -13.71
CA ILE A 365 -26.53 -11.19 -13.83
C ILE A 365 -26.98 -10.55 -12.51
N ASP A 366 -27.54 -9.35 -12.61
CA ASP A 366 -28.07 -8.55 -11.51
C ASP A 366 -29.37 -9.12 -10.94
N LEU A 367 -29.44 -9.09 -9.61
CA LEU A 367 -30.61 -9.36 -8.79
C LEU A 367 -30.66 -8.35 -7.65
N GLU A 368 -30.93 -7.10 -8.01
CA GLU A 368 -31.36 -5.98 -7.17
C GLU A 368 -30.47 -5.57 -5.97
N ILE A 369 -29.54 -6.37 -5.44
CA ILE A 369 -28.98 -6.11 -4.11
C ILE A 369 -27.56 -6.67 -3.93
N PHE A 370 -26.55 -6.17 -4.66
CA PHE A 370 -25.14 -6.35 -4.24
C PHE A 370 -24.32 -5.07 -4.40
N ASN A 371 -23.87 -4.52 -3.27
CA ASN A 371 -22.87 -3.47 -3.21
C ASN A 371 -21.49 -4.10 -2.99
N THR A 372 -20.55 -3.79 -3.89
CA THR A 372 -19.09 -3.97 -3.81
C THR A 372 -18.55 -5.28 -4.37
N TYR A 373 -17.86 -5.16 -5.51
CA TYR A 373 -16.93 -6.16 -6.03
C TYR A 373 -15.53 -5.72 -5.60
N LEU A 374 -14.74 -6.61 -5.01
CA LEU A 374 -13.29 -6.41 -4.89
C LEU A 374 -12.65 -7.35 -5.90
N VAL A 375 -11.52 -6.99 -6.49
CA VAL A 375 -10.69 -7.96 -7.23
C VAL A 375 -9.29 -7.86 -6.69
N ALA A 376 -8.91 -8.79 -5.81
CA ALA A 376 -7.55 -8.92 -5.33
C ALA A 376 -6.95 -10.20 -5.93
N GLY A 377 -5.99 -10.04 -6.85
CA GLY A 377 -5.50 -11.15 -7.68
C GLY A 377 -6.59 -11.74 -8.60
N ASN A 378 -6.62 -13.07 -8.74
CA ASN A 378 -7.62 -13.81 -9.55
C ASN A 378 -8.93 -14.11 -8.77
N THR A 379 -9.26 -13.33 -7.73
CA THR A 379 -10.33 -13.65 -6.77
C THR A 379 -11.55 -12.75 -6.94
N LEU A 380 -12.76 -13.32 -6.94
CA LEU A 380 -14.06 -12.63 -6.98
C LEU A 380 -14.90 -12.95 -5.73
N TRP A 381 -15.74 -12.00 -5.27
CA TRP A 381 -16.38 -11.99 -3.94
C TRP A 381 -17.93 -11.87 -4.01
N TYR A 382 -18.68 -12.52 -3.11
CA TYR A 382 -20.17 -12.52 -3.02
C TYR A 382 -20.71 -12.63 -1.56
N SER A 383 -21.92 -12.14 -1.26
CA SER A 383 -22.67 -12.36 0.03
C SER A 383 -24.20 -12.40 -0.19
N ASP A 384 -25.04 -12.67 0.83
CA ASP A 384 -26.46 -12.24 0.83
C ASP A 384 -26.60 -10.82 1.43
N GLU A 385 -27.82 -10.27 1.50
CA GLU A 385 -28.09 -8.92 2.03
C GLU A 385 -27.73 -8.75 3.52
N ASP A 386 -27.75 -9.85 4.27
CA ASP A 386 -27.58 -9.91 5.72
C ASP A 386 -26.16 -10.38 6.14
N GLY A 387 -25.34 -10.76 5.17
CA GLY A 387 -23.97 -11.22 5.35
C GLY A 387 -23.83 -12.67 5.83
N ASN A 388 -24.81 -13.55 5.57
CA ASN A 388 -24.75 -14.96 5.95
C ASN A 388 -24.10 -15.86 4.88
N PRO A 389 -23.42 -16.96 5.27
CA PRO A 389 -22.99 -17.98 4.32
C PRO A 389 -24.18 -18.61 3.59
N ILE A 390 -24.03 -18.85 2.29
CA ILE A 390 -25.03 -19.58 1.51
C ILE A 390 -24.69 -21.08 1.54
N GLU A 391 -25.38 -21.81 2.41
CA GLU A 391 -25.44 -23.29 2.38
C GLU A 391 -26.26 -23.75 1.17
N ASP A 392 -25.91 -24.91 0.58
CA ASP A 392 -26.60 -25.52 -0.56
C ASP A 392 -26.55 -24.71 -1.89
N ALA A 393 -25.52 -23.87 -2.08
CA ALA A 393 -25.26 -23.26 -3.38
C ALA A 393 -24.66 -24.30 -4.33
N PHE A 394 -25.35 -24.60 -5.42
CA PHE A 394 -24.86 -25.43 -6.52
C PHE A 394 -23.77 -24.70 -7.30
N VAL A 395 -22.68 -25.37 -7.63
CA VAL A 395 -21.71 -24.94 -8.64
C VAL A 395 -21.45 -26.12 -9.56
N GLY A 396 -21.58 -25.90 -10.86
CA GLY A 396 -21.23 -26.86 -11.90
C GLY A 396 -20.24 -26.26 -12.89
N VAL A 397 -19.31 -27.05 -13.39
CA VAL A 397 -18.29 -26.66 -14.36
C VAL A 397 -18.27 -27.65 -15.52
N ASN A 398 -18.06 -27.14 -16.74
CA ASN A 398 -18.08 -27.89 -17.98
C ASN A 398 -16.84 -27.54 -18.84
N GLN A 399 -16.19 -28.56 -19.39
CA GLN A 399 -15.15 -28.44 -20.40
C GLN A 399 -15.31 -29.56 -21.42
N GLU A 400 -15.64 -29.23 -22.68
CA GLU A 400 -15.68 -30.15 -23.83
C GLU A 400 -16.24 -31.57 -23.52
N GLY A 401 -17.34 -31.67 -22.77
CA GLY A 401 -17.98 -32.95 -22.42
C GLY A 401 -17.54 -33.58 -21.09
N TYR A 402 -16.69 -32.89 -20.32
CA TYR A 402 -16.41 -33.16 -18.92
C TYR A 402 -17.25 -32.23 -18.04
N GLU A 403 -18.09 -32.81 -17.16
CA GLU A 403 -18.95 -32.07 -16.24
C GLU A 403 -18.60 -32.44 -14.80
N ASN A 404 -18.35 -31.45 -13.95
CA ASN A 404 -18.18 -31.64 -12.51
C ASN A 404 -19.07 -30.64 -11.75
N TYR A 405 -19.68 -31.04 -10.64
CA TYR A 405 -20.57 -30.17 -9.89
C TYR A 405 -20.71 -30.59 -8.43
N GLY A 406 -21.15 -29.65 -7.58
CA GLY A 406 -21.43 -29.92 -6.17
C GLY A 406 -22.17 -28.77 -5.50
N TYR A 407 -22.40 -28.93 -4.21
CA TYR A 407 -23.09 -27.95 -3.37
C TYR A 407 -22.16 -27.46 -2.27
N THR A 408 -22.27 -26.18 -1.92
CA THR A 408 -21.58 -25.63 -0.76
C THR A 408 -22.11 -26.26 0.53
N ASP A 409 -21.21 -26.53 1.48
CA ASP A 409 -21.56 -27.02 2.80
C ASP A 409 -22.08 -25.89 3.72
N SER A 410 -22.36 -26.21 4.98
CA SER A 410 -22.84 -25.26 6.00
C SER A 410 -21.85 -24.12 6.30
N SER A 411 -20.60 -24.19 5.81
CA SER A 411 -19.61 -23.11 5.88
C SER A 411 -19.56 -22.25 4.61
N GLY A 412 -20.33 -22.61 3.57
CA GLY A 412 -20.26 -21.99 2.25
C GLY A 412 -19.18 -22.58 1.34
N SER A 413 -18.57 -23.73 1.70
CA SER A 413 -17.40 -24.28 0.99
C SER A 413 -17.78 -25.41 0.03
N LEU A 414 -17.12 -25.47 -1.14
CA LEU A 414 -17.27 -26.56 -2.12
C LEU A 414 -15.90 -26.93 -2.72
N THR A 415 -15.65 -28.23 -2.90
CA THR A 415 -14.46 -28.75 -3.58
C THR A 415 -14.85 -29.48 -4.86
N LEU A 416 -14.32 -29.04 -6.01
CA LEU A 416 -14.44 -29.70 -7.32
C LEU A 416 -13.06 -30.09 -7.84
N TYR A 417 -12.98 -31.23 -8.53
CA TYR A 417 -11.72 -31.79 -9.04
C TYR A 417 -11.68 -31.66 -10.57
N LEU A 418 -10.77 -30.83 -11.11
CA LEU A 418 -10.75 -30.43 -12.52
C LEU A 418 -9.41 -30.71 -13.19
N SER A 419 -9.42 -30.97 -14.50
CA SER A 419 -8.22 -31.05 -15.34
C SER A 419 -7.72 -29.65 -15.74
N GLU A 420 -6.51 -29.57 -16.30
CA GLU A 420 -6.00 -28.34 -16.88
C GLU A 420 -6.85 -27.88 -18.09
N GLY A 421 -7.06 -26.58 -18.23
CA GLY A 421 -7.70 -25.95 -19.38
C GLY A 421 -8.83 -24.99 -19.02
N GLU A 422 -9.57 -24.53 -20.03
CA GLU A 422 -10.69 -23.60 -19.86
C GLU A 422 -12.00 -24.33 -19.51
N PHE A 423 -12.72 -23.83 -18.51
CA PHE A 423 -14.00 -24.33 -18.04
C PHE A 423 -15.04 -23.23 -18.06
N GLU A 424 -16.23 -23.58 -18.54
CA GLU A 424 -17.44 -22.80 -18.28
C GLU A 424 -17.96 -23.21 -16.90
N PHE A 425 -18.29 -22.27 -16.03
CA PHE A 425 -19.00 -22.57 -14.79
C PHE A 425 -20.42 -22.04 -14.80
N THR A 426 -21.24 -22.66 -13.96
CA THR A 426 -22.60 -22.27 -13.62
C THR A 426 -22.75 -22.34 -12.10
N SER A 427 -23.41 -21.39 -11.46
CA SER A 427 -23.74 -21.54 -10.03
C SER A 427 -25.16 -21.10 -9.72
N ARG A 428 -25.78 -21.72 -8.70
CA ARG A 428 -27.17 -21.46 -8.30
C ARG A 428 -27.34 -21.58 -6.80
N ALA A 429 -28.03 -20.62 -6.18
CA ALA A 429 -28.31 -20.62 -4.73
C ALA A 429 -29.82 -20.53 -4.45
N LEU A 430 -30.28 -21.16 -3.36
CA LEU A 430 -31.61 -20.94 -2.74
C LEU A 430 -32.80 -20.88 -3.73
N GLY A 431 -32.84 -21.80 -4.70
CA GLY A 431 -33.97 -21.96 -5.61
C GLY A 431 -34.04 -20.98 -6.78
N TYR A 432 -33.12 -20.02 -6.91
CA TYR A 432 -33.15 -18.98 -7.93
C TYR A 432 -31.76 -18.68 -8.54
N TYR A 433 -31.78 -18.41 -9.85
CA TYR A 433 -30.73 -17.89 -10.75
C TYR A 433 -29.42 -18.67 -10.95
N ASP A 434 -28.96 -18.70 -12.22
CA ASP A 434 -27.69 -19.25 -12.69
C ASP A 434 -26.70 -18.09 -12.89
N SER A 435 -25.59 -18.01 -12.16
CA SER A 435 -24.42 -17.23 -12.61
C SER A 435 -23.61 -18.08 -13.59
N ARG A 436 -22.98 -17.47 -14.60
CA ARG A 436 -22.18 -18.20 -15.61
C ARG A 436 -20.91 -17.44 -15.97
N GLY A 437 -19.82 -18.13 -16.19
CA GLY A 437 -18.60 -17.51 -16.67
C GLY A 437 -17.58 -18.54 -17.12
N VAL A 438 -16.38 -18.07 -17.49
CA VAL A 438 -15.28 -18.92 -17.95
C VAL A 438 -14.05 -18.67 -17.08
N PHE A 439 -13.33 -19.72 -16.73
CA PHE A 439 -12.05 -19.62 -16.04
C PHE A 439 -11.08 -20.68 -16.57
N SER A 440 -9.77 -20.46 -16.41
CA SER A 440 -8.74 -21.43 -16.80
C SER A 440 -8.05 -22.01 -15.57
N VAL A 441 -7.87 -23.33 -15.58
CA VAL A 441 -7.06 -24.08 -14.62
C VAL A 441 -5.70 -24.33 -15.26
N SER A 442 -4.61 -23.84 -14.67
CA SER A 442 -3.22 -24.14 -15.12
C SER A 442 -2.51 -25.05 -14.11
N SER A 443 -1.43 -25.70 -14.54
CA SER A 443 -0.64 -26.62 -13.69
C SER A 443 -0.09 -26.01 -12.40
N ASP A 444 0.01 -24.67 -12.34
CA ASP A 444 0.54 -23.91 -11.21
C ASP A 444 -0.52 -22.98 -10.57
N THR A 445 -1.81 -23.11 -10.94
CA THR A 445 -2.85 -22.23 -10.39
C THR A 445 -3.52 -22.85 -9.17
N GLU A 446 -3.30 -22.23 -8.01
CA GLU A 446 -4.28 -22.25 -6.93
C GLU A 446 -5.39 -21.26 -7.33
N LEU A 447 -6.54 -21.77 -7.77
CA LEU A 447 -7.74 -20.94 -7.80
C LEU A 447 -8.15 -20.78 -6.34
N ASN A 448 -8.32 -19.55 -5.85
CA ASN A 448 -8.84 -19.30 -4.51
C ASN A 448 -10.11 -18.48 -4.67
N ILE A 449 -11.27 -19.05 -4.32
CA ILE A 449 -12.54 -18.30 -4.24
C ILE A 449 -12.73 -17.95 -2.77
N VAL A 450 -12.25 -16.79 -2.34
CA VAL A 450 -12.25 -16.41 -0.92
C VAL A 450 -13.53 -15.62 -0.61
N LEU A 451 -14.28 -16.08 0.38
CA LEU A 451 -15.50 -15.45 0.89
C LEU A 451 -15.11 -14.61 2.12
N VAL A 452 -15.20 -13.29 2.07
CA VAL A 452 -14.96 -12.42 3.26
C VAL A 452 -16.10 -11.44 3.48
N ILE A 453 -16.57 -11.43 4.72
CA ILE A 453 -17.53 -10.50 5.34
C ILE A 453 -16.89 -10.05 6.68
N PRO A 454 -17.19 -8.86 7.24
CA PRO A 454 -16.36 -8.27 8.28
C PRO A 454 -16.28 -9.14 9.52
N SER A 455 -15.03 -9.40 9.95
CA SER A 455 -14.56 -10.03 11.19
C SER A 455 -14.08 -11.49 11.18
N GLN A 456 -14.14 -12.24 10.07
CA GLN A 456 -13.37 -13.49 9.88
C GLN A 456 -13.00 -13.76 8.41
N LEU A 457 -11.81 -14.34 8.19
CA LEU A 457 -11.28 -14.80 6.89
C LEU A 457 -11.68 -16.26 6.64
N TYR A 458 -12.14 -16.58 5.42
CA TYR A 458 -12.32 -17.96 4.95
C TYR A 458 -11.63 -18.17 3.61
N GLU A 459 -10.70 -19.12 3.58
CA GLU A 459 -9.91 -19.52 2.42
C GLU A 459 -10.55 -20.77 1.80
N VAL A 460 -10.96 -20.71 0.53
CA VAL A 460 -11.34 -21.91 -0.24
C VAL A 460 -10.15 -22.29 -1.11
N THR A 461 -9.35 -23.23 -0.61
CA THR A 461 -8.18 -23.75 -1.30
C THR A 461 -8.55 -24.87 -2.26
N PHE A 462 -8.18 -24.73 -3.53
CA PHE A 462 -8.27 -25.80 -4.52
C PHE A 462 -6.93 -26.53 -4.59
N PHE A 463 -6.90 -27.79 -4.16
CA PHE A 463 -5.70 -28.63 -4.29
C PHE A 463 -5.78 -29.44 -5.59
N LEU A 464 -4.81 -29.22 -6.48
CA LEU A 464 -4.43 -30.20 -7.49
C LEU A 464 -3.39 -31.14 -6.87
N GLN A 465 -3.58 -32.46 -6.97
CA GLN A 465 -2.40 -33.32 -6.91
C GLN A 465 -2.47 -34.62 -7.69
N GLU A 466 -1.38 -34.77 -8.48
CA GLU A 466 -0.71 -35.93 -9.13
C GLU A 466 -1.46 -36.81 -10.13
#